data_AF-A0A4Y6PTD9-F1
#
_entry.id   AF-A0A4Y6PTD9-F1
#
_cell.length_a   1.000
_cell.length_b   1.000
_cell.length_c   1.000
_cell.angle_alpha   90.00
_cell.angle_beta   90.00
_cell.angle_gamma   90.00
#
_symmetry.space_group_name_H-M   'P 1'
#
loop_
_entity.id
_entity.type
_entity.pdbx_description
1 polymer ?
#
loop_
_entity_poly.entity_id
_entity_poly.type
_entity_poly.pdbx_seq_one_letter_code
_entity_poly.pdbx_strand_id
1 'polypeptide(L)'
;MHKTLSVVILATLCAIASPAMAQSPTVEGALQTHFGADSDDPAAQVLRKAGYSYERTLVAEMLPSETTLFVEVELARDDTNLRYPLKLARKLDGGEVRWSVDWSPVEDYARGLVAVGKDDGLAPINAKTDWIAVERLPAFPVIVGEQVFVTPYGRVATQTQPSGDEAAQLAPPKKLAEHAQRWIGLTLEDEPGTANVDLILSPDVTWQRATTALMAPASFGMFRMYVVGSNDGRPVAFATAAPVLRQAPDGAAPLVVGMYPAGEESAFKVRIGDEVVAGEDACAAAMTFCAKTLADFEQQALDRITAAVTEKQTKLAYVMFAATGDFEASAVANHLIGLGRALGVPTAKIFMGYIGGKQ
;
A
#
# COMPACT_ATOMS: atom_id res chain seq x y z
N MET A 1 -19.38 -24.37 83.17
CA MET A 1 -18.36 -23.32 83.40
C MET A 1 -17.60 -23.11 82.11
N HIS A 2 -17.70 -21.89 81.58
CA HIS A 2 -17.00 -21.41 80.40
C HIS A 2 -15.47 -21.43 80.58
N LYS A 3 -14.75 -21.70 79.49
CA LYS A 3 -13.67 -20.82 78.99
C LYS A 3 -13.31 -21.18 77.55
N THR A 4 -13.72 -20.28 76.67
CA THR A 4 -13.21 -19.99 75.33
C THR A 4 -11.73 -19.62 75.39
N LEU A 5 -10.93 -20.04 74.40
CA LEU A 5 -9.82 -19.22 73.93
C LEU A 5 -9.48 -19.53 72.46
N SER A 6 -9.44 -18.43 71.71
CA SER A 6 -9.32 -18.27 70.28
C SER A 6 -8.02 -18.81 69.70
N VAL A 7 -8.10 -19.45 68.53
CA VAL A 7 -6.95 -19.64 67.65
C VAL A 7 -7.03 -18.57 66.56
N VAL A 8 -6.02 -17.70 66.57
CA VAL A 8 -5.79 -16.65 65.57
C VAL A 8 -5.41 -17.30 64.24
N ILE A 9 -6.16 -16.95 63.20
CA ILE A 9 -5.86 -17.24 61.80
C ILE A 9 -4.63 -16.40 61.42
N LEU A 10 -3.48 -17.04 61.24
CA LEU A 10 -2.35 -16.42 60.55
C LEU A 10 -2.54 -16.70 59.05
N ALA A 11 -3.17 -15.76 58.35
CA ALA A 11 -3.23 -15.76 56.90
C ALA A 11 -1.82 -15.52 56.35
N THR A 12 -1.10 -16.60 56.06
CA THR A 12 0.12 -16.53 55.25
C THR A 12 -0.31 -16.15 53.84
N LEU A 13 -0.12 -14.86 53.50
CA LEU A 13 -0.11 -14.38 52.12
C LEU A 13 0.96 -15.17 51.35
N CYS A 14 0.54 -16.26 50.69
CA CYS A 14 1.24 -16.73 49.51
C CYS A 14 1.08 -15.62 48.47
N ALA A 15 2.07 -14.72 48.41
CA ALA A 15 2.35 -13.97 47.21
C ALA A 15 2.55 -15.00 46.10
N ILE A 16 1.52 -15.18 45.28
CA ILE A 16 1.66 -15.83 43.98
C ILE A 16 2.54 -14.86 43.19
N ALA A 17 3.84 -15.15 43.16
CA ALA A 17 4.73 -14.52 42.21
C ALA A 17 4.16 -14.87 40.83
N SER A 18 3.57 -13.88 40.16
CA SER A 18 3.22 -13.99 38.75
C SER A 18 4.46 -14.50 38.02
N PRO A 19 4.39 -15.60 37.25
CA PRO A 19 5.51 -16.00 36.43
C PRO A 19 5.85 -14.83 35.52
N ALA A 20 7.07 -14.32 35.63
CA ALA A 20 7.63 -13.44 34.63
C ALA A 20 7.42 -14.14 33.28
N MET A 21 6.62 -13.53 32.40
CA MET A 21 6.24 -14.09 31.12
C MET A 21 7.49 -14.62 30.42
N ALA A 22 7.57 -15.94 30.28
CA ALA A 22 8.63 -16.57 29.52
C ALA A 22 8.50 -16.05 28.08
N GLN A 23 9.40 -15.16 27.67
CA GLN A 23 9.49 -14.71 26.29
C GLN A 23 9.72 -15.94 25.41
N SER A 24 8.82 -16.20 24.48
CA SER A 24 8.87 -17.39 23.65
C SER A 24 10.15 -17.43 22.79
N PRO A 25 10.81 -18.59 22.65
CA PRO A 25 12.09 -18.69 21.94
C PRO A 25 11.96 -18.58 20.41
N THR A 26 10.75 -18.66 19.86
CA THR A 26 10.49 -18.66 18.42
C THR A 26 9.99 -17.30 17.91
N VAL A 27 10.13 -17.04 16.61
CA VAL A 27 9.52 -15.88 15.93
C VAL A 27 8.02 -15.82 16.18
N GLU A 28 7.33 -16.93 15.94
CA GLU A 28 5.88 -17.08 16.15
C GLU A 28 5.48 -16.78 17.58
N GLY A 29 6.22 -17.29 18.56
CA GLY A 29 5.90 -17.03 19.95
C GLY A 29 6.17 -15.58 20.38
N ALA A 30 7.16 -14.92 19.78
CA ALA A 30 7.41 -13.49 20.00
C ALA A 30 6.26 -12.64 19.45
N LEU A 31 5.73 -12.98 18.27
CA LEU A 31 4.58 -12.35 17.64
C LEU A 31 3.29 -12.58 18.44
N GLN A 32 3.03 -13.82 18.85
CA GLN A 32 1.90 -14.15 19.73
C GLN A 32 1.96 -13.38 21.06
N THR A 33 3.15 -13.22 21.64
CA THR A 33 3.33 -12.41 22.85
C THR A 33 3.03 -10.93 22.57
N HIS A 34 3.52 -10.39 21.46
CA HIS A 34 3.34 -8.99 21.09
C HIS A 34 1.88 -8.60 20.83
N PHE A 35 1.08 -9.49 20.23
CA PHE A 35 -0.35 -9.25 20.01
C PHE A 35 -1.24 -9.80 21.15
N GLY A 36 -0.65 -10.53 22.10
CA GLY A 36 -1.34 -11.11 23.26
C GLY A 36 -1.90 -10.07 24.23
N ALA A 37 -2.72 -10.54 25.18
CA ALA A 37 -3.44 -9.68 26.13
C ALA A 37 -2.52 -8.80 27.00
N ASP A 38 -1.33 -9.29 27.32
CA ASP A 38 -0.36 -8.66 28.22
C ASP A 38 0.61 -7.70 27.52
N SER A 39 0.43 -7.44 26.22
CA SER A 39 1.28 -6.51 25.49
C SER A 39 1.02 -5.05 25.89
N ASP A 40 2.10 -4.37 26.27
CA ASP A 40 2.14 -2.93 26.58
C ASP A 40 2.31 -2.05 25.33
N ASP A 41 2.42 -2.64 24.13
CA ASP A 41 2.55 -1.88 22.89
C ASP A 41 1.23 -1.16 22.54
N PRO A 42 1.22 0.19 22.45
CA PRO A 42 -0.02 0.94 22.21
C PRO A 42 -0.70 0.59 20.87
N ALA A 43 0.07 0.27 19.83
CA ALA A 43 -0.47 -0.04 18.52
C ALA A 43 -1.10 -1.45 18.51
N ALA A 44 -0.44 -2.44 19.11
CA ALA A 44 -1.02 -3.77 19.32
C ALA A 44 -2.29 -3.71 20.17
N GLN A 45 -2.32 -2.86 21.20
CA GLN A 45 -3.52 -2.64 22.01
C GLN A 45 -4.69 -2.06 21.21
N VAL A 46 -4.43 -1.13 20.29
CA VAL A 46 -5.48 -0.57 19.40
C VAL A 46 -6.09 -1.66 18.53
N LEU A 47 -5.24 -2.47 17.89
CA LEU A 47 -5.68 -3.57 17.02
C LEU A 47 -6.52 -4.60 17.80
N ARG A 48 -6.02 -5.04 18.97
CA ARG A 48 -6.72 -5.98 19.84
C ARG A 48 -8.07 -5.45 20.32
N LYS A 49 -8.12 -4.18 20.76
CA LYS A 49 -9.39 -3.53 21.16
C LYS A 49 -10.40 -3.43 20.02
N ALA A 50 -9.91 -3.36 18.78
CA ALA A 50 -10.74 -3.37 17.59
C ALA A 50 -11.14 -4.77 17.10
N GLY A 51 -10.72 -5.83 17.82
CA GLY A 51 -11.08 -7.22 17.53
C GLY A 51 -10.10 -7.98 16.64
N TYR A 52 -8.95 -7.38 16.28
CA TYR A 52 -7.96 -8.06 15.43
C TYR A 52 -7.10 -9.04 16.25
N SER A 53 -6.91 -10.24 15.72
CA SER A 53 -5.96 -11.25 16.22
C SER A 53 -4.82 -11.47 15.23
N TYR A 54 -3.65 -11.83 15.77
CA TYR A 54 -2.56 -12.37 14.97
C TYR A 54 -2.91 -13.78 14.49
N GLU A 55 -2.83 -14.01 13.18
CA GLU A 55 -3.10 -15.33 12.59
C GLU A 55 -1.81 -16.06 12.19
N ARG A 56 -0.95 -15.39 11.40
CA ARG A 56 0.29 -15.99 10.88
C ARG A 56 1.27 -14.94 10.37
N THR A 57 2.51 -15.36 10.22
CA THR A 57 3.54 -14.64 9.47
C THR A 57 3.27 -14.81 7.96
N LEU A 58 3.19 -13.69 7.23
CA LEU A 58 3.03 -13.68 5.77
C LEU A 58 4.37 -13.73 5.06
N VAL A 59 5.34 -12.95 5.56
CA VAL A 59 6.71 -12.91 5.07
C VAL A 59 7.65 -12.60 6.22
N ALA A 60 8.82 -13.22 6.19
CA ALA A 60 9.92 -12.94 7.10
C ALA A 60 11.23 -12.90 6.31
N GLU A 61 11.93 -11.77 6.39
CA GLU A 61 13.20 -11.53 5.71
C GLU A 61 14.28 -11.25 6.74
N MET A 62 15.40 -11.97 6.64
CA MET A 62 16.55 -11.73 7.50
C MET A 62 17.34 -10.55 6.95
N LEU A 63 17.60 -9.55 7.80
CA LEU A 63 18.47 -8.44 7.42
C LEU A 63 19.94 -8.89 7.45
N PRO A 64 20.84 -8.22 6.68
CA PRO A 64 22.24 -8.63 6.52
C PRO A 64 23.04 -8.81 7.81
N SER A 65 22.64 -8.15 8.90
CA SER A 65 23.26 -8.31 10.22
C SER A 65 22.97 -9.66 10.90
N GLU A 66 22.11 -10.50 10.32
CA GLU A 66 21.65 -11.82 10.81
C GLU A 66 21.08 -11.84 12.25
N THR A 67 20.86 -10.65 12.81
CA THR A 67 20.35 -10.44 14.16
C THR A 67 18.97 -9.78 14.15
N THR A 68 18.45 -9.45 12.97
CA THR A 68 17.18 -8.75 12.81
C THR A 68 16.36 -9.41 11.71
N LEU A 69 15.10 -9.69 12.01
CA LEU A 69 14.11 -10.13 11.04
C LEU A 69 13.14 -8.98 10.77
N PHE A 70 12.84 -8.74 9.50
CA PHE A 70 11.75 -7.89 9.10
C PHE A 70 10.59 -8.76 8.63
N VAL A 71 9.42 -8.56 9.24
CA VAL A 71 8.26 -9.43 9.00
C VAL A 71 7.03 -8.61 8.64
N GLU A 72 6.15 -9.18 7.83
CA GLU A 72 4.74 -8.78 7.79
C GLU A 72 3.89 -9.92 8.31
N VAL A 73 2.91 -9.58 9.13
CA VAL A 73 1.96 -10.53 9.70
C VAL A 73 0.56 -10.28 9.17
N GLU A 74 -0.24 -11.33 9.19
CA GLU A 74 -1.68 -11.29 8.99
C GLU A 74 -2.38 -11.00 10.31
N LEU A 75 -3.20 -9.94 10.31
CA LEU A 75 -4.12 -9.62 11.39
C LEU A 75 -5.55 -9.83 10.89
N ALA A 76 -6.30 -10.73 11.52
CA ALA A 76 -7.66 -11.06 11.11
C ALA A 76 -8.71 -10.51 12.08
N ARG A 77 -9.84 -10.11 11.52
CA ARG A 77 -11.08 -9.81 12.24
C ARG A 77 -12.26 -10.14 11.33
N ASP A 78 -13.10 -11.07 11.74
CA ASP A 78 -14.21 -11.57 10.94
C ASP A 78 -13.70 -12.00 9.54
N ASP A 79 -14.25 -11.43 8.45
CA ASP A 79 -13.83 -11.72 7.07
C ASP A 79 -12.76 -10.74 6.53
N THR A 80 -12.19 -9.90 7.40
CA THR A 80 -11.20 -8.87 7.03
C THR A 80 -9.81 -9.25 7.53
N ASN A 81 -8.85 -9.33 6.59
CA ASN A 81 -7.45 -9.59 6.89
C ASN A 81 -6.56 -8.42 6.46
N LEU A 82 -5.69 -7.97 7.37
CA LEU A 82 -4.80 -6.83 7.19
C LEU A 82 -3.33 -7.27 7.27
N ARG A 83 -2.46 -6.53 6.58
CA ARG A 83 -1.01 -6.68 6.72
C ARG A 83 -0.45 -5.71 7.75
N TYR A 84 0.43 -6.19 8.61
CA TYR A 84 1.09 -5.37 9.63
C TYR A 84 2.59 -5.63 9.68
N PRO A 85 3.44 -4.63 9.39
CA PRO A 85 4.88 -4.82 9.41
C PRO A 85 5.46 -4.72 10.83
N LEU A 86 6.46 -5.52 11.13
CA LEU A 86 7.18 -5.54 12.40
C LEU A 86 8.66 -5.81 12.17
N LYS A 87 9.47 -5.45 13.15
CA LYS A 87 10.88 -5.83 13.20
C LYS A 87 11.14 -6.61 14.49
N LEU A 88 11.89 -7.69 14.37
CA LEU A 88 12.25 -8.56 15.49
C LEU A 88 13.76 -8.59 15.63
N ALA A 89 14.23 -8.49 16.87
CA ALA A 89 15.63 -8.68 17.21
C ALA A 89 15.87 -10.10 17.74
N ARG A 90 16.95 -10.70 17.27
CA ARG A 90 17.53 -11.93 17.79
C ARG A 90 18.39 -11.61 18.99
N LYS A 91 18.14 -12.27 20.11
CA LYS A 91 18.95 -12.20 21.33
C LYS A 91 19.45 -13.60 21.68
N LEU A 92 20.66 -13.66 22.22
CA LEU A 92 21.19 -14.87 22.84
C LEU A 92 21.01 -14.74 24.35
N ASP A 93 20.20 -15.61 24.94
CA ASP A 93 19.99 -15.68 26.39
C ASP A 93 20.34 -17.09 26.87
N GLY A 94 21.35 -17.21 27.74
CA GLY A 94 21.81 -18.50 28.25
C GLY A 94 22.29 -19.51 27.20
N GLY A 95 22.64 -19.06 25.98
CA GLY A 95 23.01 -19.93 24.85
C GLY A 95 21.84 -20.31 23.93
N GLU A 96 20.61 -19.91 24.27
CA GLU A 96 19.44 -20.10 23.42
C GLU A 96 19.14 -18.85 22.60
N VAL A 97 18.69 -19.05 21.36
CA VAL A 97 18.20 -17.97 20.52
C VAL A 97 16.77 -17.61 20.97
N ARG A 98 16.54 -16.32 21.21
CA ARG A 98 15.20 -15.77 21.47
C ARG A 98 14.92 -14.61 20.54
N TRP A 99 13.68 -14.52 20.10
CA TRP A 99 13.20 -13.41 19.29
C TRP A 99 12.33 -12.49 20.14
N SER A 100 12.43 -11.19 19.92
CA SER A 100 11.55 -10.19 20.52
C SER A 100 11.24 -9.11 19.50
N VAL A 101 10.00 -8.63 19.46
CA VAL A 101 9.66 -7.44 18.68
C VAL A 101 10.48 -6.26 19.20
N ASP A 102 11.32 -5.67 18.34
CA ASP A 102 12.19 -4.55 18.68
C ASP A 102 11.68 -3.23 18.11
N TRP A 103 10.81 -3.30 17.11
CA TRP A 103 10.07 -2.17 16.57
C TRP A 103 8.69 -2.60 16.08
N SER A 104 7.72 -1.73 16.37
CA SER A 104 6.33 -1.83 15.92
C SER A 104 5.88 -0.46 15.36
N PRO A 105 4.96 -0.43 14.38
CA PRO A 105 4.29 0.78 13.95
C PRO A 105 3.67 1.56 15.11
N VAL A 106 3.58 2.89 14.95
CA VAL A 106 2.98 3.76 15.98
C VAL A 106 1.45 3.60 16.06
N GLU A 107 0.86 4.03 17.17
CA GLU A 107 -0.57 3.93 17.44
C GLU A 107 -1.45 4.53 16.32
N ASP A 108 -1.06 5.67 15.76
CA ASP A 108 -1.78 6.31 14.64
C ASP A 108 -1.92 5.39 13.42
N TYR A 109 -0.89 4.58 13.13
CA TYR A 109 -0.92 3.63 12.03
C TYR A 109 -1.89 2.49 12.31
N ALA A 110 -1.86 1.92 13.52
CA ALA A 110 -2.82 0.91 13.95
C ALA A 110 -4.27 1.43 13.87
N ARG A 111 -4.52 2.67 14.30
CA ARG A 111 -5.84 3.31 14.16
C ARG A 111 -6.25 3.48 12.69
N GLY A 112 -5.31 3.85 11.82
CA GLY A 112 -5.53 3.91 10.38
C GLY A 112 -5.89 2.56 9.78
N LEU A 113 -5.17 1.49 10.14
CA LEU A 113 -5.46 0.14 9.69
C LEU A 113 -6.82 -0.38 10.19
N VAL A 114 -7.19 -0.07 11.44
CA VAL A 114 -8.53 -0.40 11.96
C VAL A 114 -9.62 0.33 11.16
N ALA A 115 -9.38 1.56 10.72
CA ALA A 115 -10.31 2.29 9.86
C ALA A 115 -10.40 1.65 8.47
N VAL A 116 -9.26 1.28 7.88
CA VAL A 116 -9.15 0.56 6.60
C VAL A 116 -9.94 -0.74 6.60
N GLY A 117 -9.91 -1.51 7.69
CA GLY A 117 -10.59 -2.80 7.74
C GLY A 117 -12.10 -2.75 8.04
N LYS A 118 -12.73 -1.57 7.98
CA LYS A 118 -14.20 -1.43 8.00
C LYS A 118 -14.77 -1.58 6.59
N ASP A 119 -16.05 -1.93 6.47
CA ASP A 119 -16.75 -2.19 5.19
C ASP A 119 -16.65 -1.01 4.19
N ASP A 120 -16.48 0.21 4.68
CA ASP A 120 -16.32 1.45 3.92
C ASP A 120 -14.93 2.11 4.12
N GLY A 121 -13.97 1.39 4.69
CA GLY A 121 -12.65 1.93 5.04
C GLY A 121 -11.70 2.11 3.87
N LEU A 122 -12.02 1.52 2.72
CA LEU A 122 -11.16 1.43 1.54
C LEU A 122 -11.91 1.84 0.27
N ALA A 123 -11.19 2.48 -0.65
CA ALA A 123 -11.71 2.84 -1.96
C ALA A 123 -12.05 1.57 -2.79
N PRO A 124 -13.19 1.52 -3.50
CA PRO A 124 -13.58 0.35 -4.28
C PRO A 124 -12.68 0.18 -5.52
N ILE A 125 -12.05 -0.99 -5.65
CA ILE A 125 -11.23 -1.37 -6.80
C ILE A 125 -11.54 -2.79 -7.30
N ASN A 126 -11.49 -2.98 -8.62
CA ASN A 126 -11.82 -4.24 -9.30
C ASN A 126 -10.61 -5.19 -9.40
N ALA A 127 -9.79 -5.22 -8.36
CA ALA A 127 -8.67 -6.16 -8.24
C ALA A 127 -9.18 -7.53 -7.77
N LYS A 128 -8.51 -8.60 -8.21
CA LYS A 128 -8.90 -9.99 -7.92
C LYS A 128 -8.02 -10.68 -6.88
N THR A 129 -6.90 -10.07 -6.51
CA THR A 129 -5.93 -10.65 -5.59
C THR A 129 -6.15 -10.09 -4.21
N ASP A 130 -6.48 -10.94 -3.25
CA ASP A 130 -6.57 -10.55 -1.85
C ASP A 130 -5.24 -9.95 -1.39
N TRP A 131 -5.29 -8.88 -0.60
CA TRP A 131 -4.08 -8.17 -0.18
C TRP A 131 -3.10 -9.08 0.56
N ILE A 132 -3.61 -9.96 1.43
CA ILE A 132 -2.80 -10.95 2.15
C ILE A 132 -2.18 -12.03 1.26
N ALA A 133 -2.70 -12.26 0.05
CA ALA A 133 -2.18 -13.29 -0.87
C ALA A 133 -1.01 -12.81 -1.73
N VAL A 134 -0.63 -11.52 -1.65
CA VAL A 134 0.50 -10.97 -2.42
C VAL A 134 1.85 -11.49 -1.90
N GLU A 135 2.53 -12.33 -2.68
CA GLU A 135 3.87 -12.82 -2.33
C GLU A 135 4.95 -11.79 -2.65
N ARG A 136 5.50 -11.15 -1.61
CA ARG A 136 6.53 -10.10 -1.74
C ARG A 136 7.28 -9.91 -0.41
N LEU A 137 8.44 -9.25 -0.48
CA LEU A 137 9.07 -8.68 0.72
C LEU A 137 8.16 -7.62 1.36
N PRO A 138 8.34 -7.35 2.67
CA PRO A 138 7.62 -6.28 3.35
C PRO A 138 7.65 -4.95 2.59
N ALA A 139 6.47 -4.37 2.38
CA ALA A 139 6.30 -3.13 1.61
C ALA A 139 6.11 -1.97 2.56
N PHE A 140 6.58 -0.78 2.16
CA PHE A 140 6.29 0.45 2.87
C PHE A 140 4.79 0.76 2.70
N PRO A 141 3.99 0.66 3.78
CA PRO A 141 2.55 0.90 3.67
C PRO A 141 2.25 2.37 3.91
N VAL A 142 1.49 2.96 2.99
CA VAL A 142 1.02 4.34 3.07
C VAL A 142 -0.50 4.34 2.95
N ILE A 143 -1.18 4.63 4.06
CA ILE A 143 -2.61 4.90 4.06
C ILE A 143 -2.80 6.32 3.57
N VAL A 144 -3.43 6.44 2.41
CA VAL A 144 -3.72 7.69 1.74
C VAL A 144 -5.09 8.15 2.19
N GLY A 145 -5.14 9.25 2.93
CA GLY A 145 -6.38 9.93 3.27
C GLY A 145 -6.47 11.31 2.59
N GLU A 146 -7.63 11.94 2.70
CA GLU A 146 -7.89 13.25 2.10
C GLU A 146 -6.94 14.34 2.65
N GLN A 147 -6.73 14.36 3.96
CA GLN A 147 -5.99 15.42 4.67
C GLN A 147 -4.65 14.97 5.26
N VAL A 148 -4.45 13.66 5.39
CA VAL A 148 -3.25 13.08 6.00
C VAL A 148 -2.83 11.82 5.26
N PHE A 149 -1.53 11.61 5.19
CA PHE A 149 -0.98 10.28 4.97
C PHE A 149 -0.67 9.65 6.32
N VAL A 150 -0.95 8.36 6.47
CA VAL A 150 -0.58 7.59 7.66
C VAL A 150 0.37 6.49 7.26
N THR A 151 1.50 6.41 7.96
CA THR A 151 2.56 5.42 7.73
C THR A 151 2.90 4.77 9.05
N PRO A 152 3.72 3.70 9.09
CA PRO A 152 4.15 3.07 10.34
C PRO A 152 4.86 4.02 11.32
N TYR A 153 5.39 5.16 10.85
CA TYR A 153 6.06 6.17 11.68
C TYR A 153 5.14 7.33 12.11
N GLY A 154 3.86 7.28 11.72
CA GLY A 154 2.83 8.23 12.12
C GLY A 154 2.27 9.06 10.98
N ARG A 155 1.54 10.11 11.38
CA ARG A 155 0.79 11.00 10.47
C ARG A 155 1.70 12.02 9.79
N VAL A 156 1.44 12.23 8.51
CA VAL A 156 2.02 13.28 7.69
C VAL A 156 0.89 14.15 7.15
N ALA A 157 0.86 15.41 7.57
CA ALA A 157 -0.11 16.36 7.05
C ALA A 157 0.16 16.62 5.57
N THR A 158 -0.91 16.61 4.77
CA THR A 158 -0.82 16.99 3.36
C THR A 158 -0.95 18.50 3.30
N GLN A 159 0.16 19.24 3.36
CA GLN A 159 0.08 20.67 3.11
C GLN A 159 -0.32 20.88 1.65
N THR A 160 -1.51 21.41 1.41
CA THR A 160 -1.87 21.99 0.11
C THR A 160 -0.98 23.22 -0.02
N GLN A 161 0.17 23.10 -0.70
CA GLN A 161 0.94 24.30 -1.02
C GLN A 161 0.09 25.14 -1.98
N PRO A 162 -0.22 26.40 -1.66
CA PRO A 162 -0.83 27.31 -2.61
C PRO A 162 0.28 27.77 -3.57
N SER A 163 0.74 26.91 -4.46
CA SER A 163 1.68 27.28 -5.51
C SER A 163 0.96 27.26 -6.84
N GLY A 164 1.03 28.39 -7.56
CA GLY A 164 0.65 28.48 -8.97
C GLY A 164 1.53 27.62 -9.89
N ASP A 165 2.58 26.98 -9.35
CA ASP A 165 3.41 25.99 -10.02
C ASP A 165 2.85 24.58 -9.81
N GLU A 166 2.43 23.95 -10.91
CA GLU A 166 1.88 22.59 -10.95
C GLU A 166 2.90 21.51 -10.57
N ALA A 167 4.18 21.74 -10.85
CA ALA A 167 5.26 20.85 -10.40
C ALA A 167 5.37 20.80 -8.87
N ALA A 168 5.02 21.89 -8.17
CA ALA A 168 4.99 21.93 -6.72
C ALA A 168 3.71 21.27 -6.13
N GLN A 169 2.69 21.00 -6.94
CA GLN A 169 1.46 20.33 -6.50
C GLN A 169 1.60 18.81 -6.32
N LEU A 170 2.62 18.20 -6.93
CA LEU A 170 2.97 16.78 -6.79
C LEU A 170 4.17 16.55 -5.86
N ALA A 171 4.81 17.61 -5.38
CA ALA A 171 5.94 17.48 -4.47
C ALA A 171 5.45 16.79 -3.18
N PRO A 172 6.00 15.60 -2.83
CA PRO A 172 5.58 14.93 -1.62
C PRO A 172 5.97 15.76 -0.39
N PRO A 173 5.15 15.77 0.67
CA PRO A 173 5.54 16.41 1.92
C PRO A 173 6.90 15.87 2.38
N LYS A 174 7.82 16.76 2.79
CA LYS A 174 9.17 16.38 3.21
C LYS A 174 9.17 15.24 4.24
N LYS A 175 8.24 15.28 5.20
CA LYS A 175 8.10 14.25 6.23
C LYS A 175 7.73 12.87 5.66
N LEU A 176 6.97 12.79 4.56
CA LEU A 176 6.70 11.53 3.89
C LEU A 176 7.97 10.97 3.23
N ALA A 177 8.79 11.83 2.63
CA ALA A 177 10.10 11.43 2.11
C ALA A 177 11.03 10.93 3.23
N GLU A 178 11.07 11.60 4.38
CA GLU A 178 11.83 11.15 5.57
C GLU A 178 11.34 9.78 6.07
N HIS A 179 10.03 9.53 6.04
CA HIS A 179 9.46 8.22 6.39
C HIS A 179 9.84 7.13 5.39
N ALA A 180 9.78 7.42 4.08
CA ALA A 180 10.21 6.48 3.04
C ALA A 180 11.70 6.17 3.15
N GLN A 181 12.55 7.19 3.36
CA GLN A 181 13.98 7.01 3.60
C GLN A 181 14.25 6.16 4.84
N ARG A 182 13.51 6.39 5.93
CA ARG A 182 13.64 5.57 7.14
C ARG A 182 13.25 4.12 6.89
N TRP A 183 12.17 3.87 6.13
CA TRP A 183 11.79 2.52 5.73
C TRP A 183 12.91 1.84 4.96
N ILE A 184 13.48 2.53 3.99
CA ILE A 184 14.62 2.05 3.21
C ILE A 184 15.83 1.78 4.08
N GLY A 185 16.14 2.63 5.06
CA GLY A 185 17.20 2.37 6.02
C GLY A 185 16.95 1.14 6.89
N LEU A 186 15.69 0.74 7.12
CA LEU A 186 15.36 -0.51 7.80
C LEU A 186 15.45 -1.74 6.88
N THR A 187 15.27 -1.58 5.57
CA THR A 187 15.14 -2.70 4.62
C THR A 187 16.28 -2.86 3.61
N LEU A 188 17.05 -1.81 3.29
CA LEU A 188 17.92 -1.74 2.11
C LEU A 188 19.32 -1.14 2.36
N GLU A 189 19.96 -1.29 3.53
CA GLU A 189 21.40 -0.94 3.61
C GLU A 189 22.23 -1.71 2.54
N ASP A 190 21.76 -2.88 2.08
CA ASP A 190 22.51 -3.72 1.12
C ASP A 190 21.74 -4.22 -0.14
N GLU A 191 20.41 -4.05 -0.26
CA GLU A 191 19.63 -4.46 -1.47
C GLU A 191 18.57 -3.44 -1.94
N PRO A 192 18.94 -2.36 -2.65
CA PRO A 192 18.01 -1.29 -3.06
C PRO A 192 16.89 -1.69 -4.05
N GLY A 193 16.89 -2.92 -4.58
CA GLY A 193 16.00 -3.35 -5.68
C GLY A 193 14.69 -4.02 -5.27
N THR A 194 14.47 -4.27 -3.97
CA THR A 194 13.40 -5.16 -3.48
C THR A 194 12.29 -4.48 -2.68
N ALA A 195 12.43 -3.18 -2.40
CA ALA A 195 11.45 -2.43 -1.63
C ALA A 195 10.19 -2.10 -2.44
N ASN A 196 9.05 -2.54 -1.92
CA ASN A 196 7.73 -2.33 -2.50
C ASN A 196 6.96 -1.25 -1.72
N VAL A 197 5.96 -0.64 -2.34
CA VAL A 197 5.03 0.29 -1.68
C VAL A 197 3.63 -0.30 -1.69
N ASP A 198 2.94 -0.28 -0.56
CA ASP A 198 1.49 -0.48 -0.53
C ASP A 198 0.81 0.89 -0.43
N LEU A 199 0.13 1.27 -1.50
CA LEU A 199 -0.68 2.49 -1.56
C LEU A 199 -2.11 2.15 -1.17
N ILE A 200 -2.44 2.34 0.10
CA ILE A 200 -3.73 1.95 0.68
C ILE A 200 -4.69 3.13 0.56
N LEU A 201 -5.68 3.01 -0.33
CA LEU A 201 -6.57 4.11 -0.69
C LEU A 201 -7.78 4.15 0.25
N SER A 202 -7.93 5.25 1.00
CA SER A 202 -9.21 5.56 1.67
C SER A 202 -10.26 5.97 0.62
N PRO A 203 -11.57 5.92 0.95
CA PRO A 203 -12.61 6.48 0.09
C PRO A 203 -12.32 7.94 -0.27
N ASP A 204 -12.83 8.36 -1.43
CA ASP A 204 -12.83 9.77 -1.89
C ASP A 204 -11.44 10.41 -2.08
N VAL A 205 -10.37 9.62 -1.98
CA VAL A 205 -9.01 10.09 -2.27
C VAL A 205 -8.90 10.44 -3.75
N THR A 206 -8.40 11.64 -4.04
CA THR A 206 -8.16 12.07 -5.41
C THR A 206 -6.90 11.43 -6.01
N TRP A 207 -6.86 11.37 -7.33
CA TRP A 207 -5.70 10.84 -8.07
C TRP A 207 -4.43 11.63 -7.77
N GLN A 208 -4.53 12.96 -7.67
CA GLN A 208 -3.40 13.80 -7.25
C GLN A 208 -2.86 13.37 -5.88
N ARG A 209 -3.74 13.09 -4.92
CA ARG A 209 -3.33 12.71 -3.57
C ARG A 209 -2.63 11.34 -3.58
N ALA A 210 -3.17 10.39 -4.33
CA ALA A 210 -2.57 9.07 -4.54
C ALA A 210 -1.18 9.18 -5.20
N THR A 211 -1.02 9.97 -6.26
CA THR A 211 0.27 10.12 -6.96
C THR A 211 1.29 10.90 -6.14
N THR A 212 0.89 11.95 -5.39
CA THR A 212 1.76 12.65 -4.45
C THR A 212 2.33 11.72 -3.38
N ALA A 213 1.52 10.79 -2.86
CA ALA A 213 1.99 9.81 -1.88
C ALA A 213 3.06 8.86 -2.47
N LEU A 214 3.00 8.56 -3.76
CA LEU A 214 3.96 7.70 -4.47
C LEU A 214 5.29 8.39 -4.78
N MET A 215 5.29 9.72 -5.00
CA MET A 215 6.50 10.44 -5.38
C MET A 215 7.60 10.36 -4.31
N ALA A 216 7.24 10.31 -3.03
CA ALA A 216 8.20 10.16 -1.93
C ALA A 216 8.99 8.84 -2.02
N PRO A 217 8.36 7.65 -1.92
CA PRO A 217 9.09 6.39 -2.02
C PRO A 217 9.76 6.19 -3.39
N ALA A 218 9.15 6.66 -4.49
CA ALA A 218 9.77 6.60 -5.81
C ALA A 218 11.09 7.40 -5.89
N SER A 219 11.20 8.53 -5.19
CA SER A 219 12.43 9.33 -5.14
C SER A 219 13.62 8.60 -4.51
N PHE A 220 13.37 7.53 -3.76
CA PHE A 220 14.39 6.66 -3.18
C PHE A 220 14.48 5.28 -3.87
N GLY A 221 13.92 5.13 -5.07
CA GLY A 221 14.08 3.92 -5.89
C GLY A 221 13.04 2.82 -5.66
N MET A 222 11.99 3.07 -4.87
CA MET A 222 10.91 2.11 -4.68
C MET A 222 9.93 2.19 -5.85
N PHE A 223 10.14 1.36 -6.87
CA PHE A 223 9.35 1.40 -8.10
C PHE A 223 8.21 0.37 -8.15
N ARG A 224 8.31 -0.73 -7.40
CA ARG A 224 7.25 -1.74 -7.34
C ARG A 224 6.20 -1.31 -6.35
N MET A 225 4.94 -1.39 -6.73
CA MET A 225 3.86 -0.92 -5.88
C MET A 225 2.58 -1.74 -6.02
N TYR A 226 1.76 -1.66 -4.97
CA TYR A 226 0.47 -2.31 -4.90
C TYR A 226 -0.56 -1.26 -4.55
N VAL A 227 -1.55 -1.06 -5.42
CA VAL A 227 -2.73 -0.25 -5.09
C VAL A 227 -3.66 -1.14 -4.28
N VAL A 228 -3.93 -0.76 -3.03
CA VAL A 228 -4.78 -1.51 -2.11
C VAL A 228 -6.10 -0.78 -1.93
N GLY A 229 -7.20 -1.50 -2.10
CA GLY A 229 -8.57 -1.01 -2.00
C GLY A 229 -9.53 -2.15 -1.60
N SER A 230 -10.84 -1.95 -1.77
CA SER A 230 -11.87 -2.94 -1.42
C SER A 230 -12.50 -3.56 -2.67
N ASN A 231 -12.75 -4.87 -2.62
CA ASN A 231 -13.63 -5.57 -3.53
C ASN A 231 -14.53 -6.51 -2.73
N ASP A 232 -15.84 -6.37 -2.89
CA ASP A 232 -16.84 -7.08 -2.08
C ASP A 232 -16.58 -6.98 -0.56
N GLY A 233 -16.19 -5.79 -0.08
CA GLY A 233 -15.90 -5.52 1.33
C GLY A 233 -14.55 -6.03 1.84
N ARG A 234 -13.73 -6.67 0.99
CA ARG A 234 -12.45 -7.26 1.39
C ARG A 234 -11.26 -6.49 0.82
N PRO A 235 -10.15 -6.33 1.58
CA PRO A 235 -8.93 -5.74 1.07
C PRO A 235 -8.31 -6.55 -0.08
N VAL A 236 -8.19 -5.92 -1.24
CA VAL A 236 -7.56 -6.47 -2.44
C VAL A 236 -6.42 -5.57 -2.91
N ALA A 237 -5.49 -6.13 -3.66
CA ALA A 237 -4.32 -5.44 -4.17
C ALA A 237 -4.15 -5.63 -5.68
N PHE A 238 -3.75 -4.56 -6.37
CA PHE A 238 -3.30 -4.60 -7.76
C PHE A 238 -1.82 -4.20 -7.86
N ALA A 239 -1.00 -5.11 -8.40
CA ALA A 239 0.41 -4.85 -8.64
C ALA A 239 0.58 -3.90 -9.84
N THR A 240 1.42 -2.88 -9.68
CA THR A 240 1.76 -1.89 -10.69
C THR A 240 3.14 -1.30 -10.37
N ALA A 241 3.58 -0.30 -11.13
CA ALA A 241 4.83 0.39 -10.90
C ALA A 241 4.65 1.91 -10.79
N ALA A 242 5.46 2.53 -9.93
CA ALA A 242 5.65 3.97 -9.92
C ALA A 242 6.32 4.40 -11.23
N PRO A 243 6.05 5.60 -11.76
CA PRO A 243 6.57 6.01 -13.07
C PRO A 243 8.11 5.96 -13.07
N VAL A 244 8.68 5.23 -14.02
CA VAL A 244 10.12 5.05 -14.15
C VAL A 244 10.65 5.99 -15.24
N LEU A 245 11.57 6.89 -14.86
CA LEU A 245 12.30 7.78 -15.78
C LEU A 245 13.46 7.07 -16.51
N ARG A 246 13.37 5.76 -16.78
CA ARG A 246 14.41 5.05 -17.55
C ARG A 246 14.06 5.08 -19.03
N GLN A 247 15.09 5.27 -19.85
CA GLN A 247 14.98 5.12 -21.30
C GLN A 247 14.41 3.74 -21.65
N ALA A 248 13.41 3.72 -22.53
CA ALA A 248 12.90 2.49 -23.10
C ALA A 248 14.02 1.78 -23.87
N PRO A 249 14.03 0.43 -23.94
CA PRO A 249 14.90 -0.29 -24.84
C PRO A 249 14.72 0.21 -26.29
N ASP A 250 15.81 0.31 -27.05
CA ASP A 250 15.77 0.76 -28.44
C ASP A 250 14.73 -0.01 -29.27
N GLY A 251 13.89 0.72 -30.01
CA GLY A 251 12.86 0.16 -30.89
C GLY A 251 11.55 -0.28 -30.22
N ALA A 252 11.40 -0.11 -28.90
CA ALA A 252 10.13 -0.36 -28.22
C ALA A 252 9.45 0.97 -27.83
N ALA A 253 8.15 1.09 -28.14
CA ALA A 253 7.40 2.32 -27.89
C ALA A 253 6.62 2.24 -26.57
N PRO A 254 6.60 3.30 -25.75
CA PRO A 254 5.67 3.40 -24.62
C PRO A 254 4.24 3.57 -25.13
N LEU A 255 3.29 2.86 -24.52
CA LEU A 255 1.87 3.18 -24.60
C LEU A 255 1.53 4.12 -23.44
N VAL A 256 0.95 5.28 -23.73
CA VAL A 256 0.42 6.20 -22.72
C VAL A 256 -1.06 6.39 -22.97
N VAL A 257 -1.88 6.10 -21.95
CA VAL A 257 -3.32 6.37 -21.93
C VAL A 257 -3.57 7.47 -20.92
N GLY A 258 -3.92 8.66 -21.40
CA GLY A 258 -4.25 9.81 -20.58
C GLY A 258 -5.76 9.96 -20.41
N MET A 259 -6.24 10.10 -19.18
CA MET A 259 -7.64 10.29 -18.81
C MET A 259 -7.89 11.75 -18.42
N TYR A 260 -8.93 12.35 -19.02
CA TYR A 260 -9.30 13.76 -18.87
C TYR A 260 -10.80 13.88 -18.58
N PRO A 261 -11.23 14.87 -17.78
CA PRO A 261 -12.65 15.10 -17.52
C PRO A 261 -13.38 15.55 -18.80
N ALA A 262 -14.57 15.01 -19.05
CA ALA A 262 -15.40 15.35 -20.21
C ALA A 262 -16.91 15.30 -19.90
N GLY A 263 -17.36 16.15 -18.97
CA GLY A 263 -18.77 16.21 -18.59
C GLY A 263 -19.21 14.94 -17.86
N GLU A 264 -20.21 14.24 -18.41
CA GLU A 264 -20.69 12.94 -17.88
C GLU A 264 -19.81 11.75 -18.31
N GLU A 265 -18.83 11.99 -19.19
CA GLU A 265 -17.93 10.96 -19.71
C GLU A 265 -16.50 11.21 -19.25
N SER A 266 -15.66 10.19 -19.41
CA SER A 266 -14.20 10.34 -19.36
C SER A 266 -13.66 10.37 -20.79
N ALA A 267 -12.83 11.37 -21.10
CA ALA A 267 -12.13 11.44 -22.37
C ALA A 267 -10.72 10.85 -22.24
N PHE A 268 -10.31 10.10 -23.27
CA PHE A 268 -9.05 9.39 -23.28
C PHE A 268 -8.21 9.82 -24.47
N LYS A 269 -6.95 10.14 -24.19
CA LYS A 269 -5.92 10.39 -25.20
C LYS A 269 -4.91 9.26 -25.18
N VAL A 270 -4.77 8.56 -26.29
CA VAL A 270 -3.84 7.43 -26.42
C VAL A 270 -2.66 7.87 -27.27
N ARG A 271 -1.45 7.57 -26.79
CA ARG A 271 -0.19 7.80 -27.49
C ARG A 271 0.64 6.53 -27.52
N ILE A 272 1.22 6.21 -28.67
CA ILE A 272 2.19 5.12 -28.84
C ILE A 272 3.50 5.74 -29.32
N GLY A 273 4.53 5.69 -28.48
CA GLY A 273 5.75 6.46 -28.72
C GLY A 273 5.47 7.96 -28.67
N ASP A 274 5.82 8.65 -29.75
CA ASP A 274 5.55 10.09 -29.91
C ASP A 274 4.25 10.38 -30.67
N GLU A 275 3.55 9.34 -31.16
CA GLU A 275 2.41 9.49 -32.05
C GLU A 275 1.08 9.34 -31.29
N VAL A 276 0.20 10.32 -31.48
CA VAL A 276 -1.17 10.28 -30.94
C VAL A 276 -2.03 9.38 -31.82
N VAL A 277 -2.77 8.46 -31.20
CA VAL A 277 -3.73 7.61 -31.90
C VAL A 277 -4.91 8.46 -32.35
N ALA A 278 -5.31 8.31 -33.62
CA ALA A 278 -6.38 9.09 -34.23
C ALA A 278 -7.69 8.97 -33.45
N GLY A 279 -8.36 10.10 -33.29
CA GLY A 279 -9.60 10.22 -32.54
C GLY A 279 -10.86 9.89 -33.33
N GLU A 280 -11.97 9.78 -32.59
CA GLU A 280 -13.32 9.76 -33.16
C GLU A 280 -13.95 11.15 -33.19
N ASP A 281 -14.76 11.43 -34.21
CA ASP A 281 -15.42 12.72 -34.40
C ASP A 281 -16.44 13.08 -33.30
N ALA A 282 -16.86 12.11 -32.50
CA ALA A 282 -17.86 12.29 -31.44
C ALA A 282 -17.28 12.73 -30.08
N CYS A 283 -15.96 12.62 -29.88
CA CYS A 283 -15.29 13.00 -28.63
C CYS A 283 -14.69 14.42 -28.76
N ALA A 284 -14.34 15.05 -27.63
CA ALA A 284 -13.72 16.38 -27.64
C ALA A 284 -12.48 16.43 -28.54
N ALA A 285 -12.23 17.58 -29.18
CA ALA A 285 -11.11 17.74 -30.11
C ALA A 285 -9.77 17.33 -29.45
N ALA A 286 -8.95 16.58 -30.20
CA ALA A 286 -7.65 16.02 -29.78
C ALA A 286 -7.69 14.86 -28.76
N MET A 287 -8.87 14.32 -28.44
CA MET A 287 -9.03 13.06 -27.70
C MET A 287 -9.13 11.88 -28.66
N THR A 288 -8.67 10.70 -28.22
CA THR A 288 -8.74 9.48 -29.02
C THR A 288 -10.15 8.89 -28.96
N PHE A 289 -10.74 8.82 -27.77
CA PHE A 289 -12.11 8.33 -27.58
C PHE A 289 -12.68 8.78 -26.23
N CYS A 290 -13.98 8.60 -26.05
CA CYS A 290 -14.68 8.90 -24.80
C CYS A 290 -15.39 7.63 -24.29
N ALA A 291 -15.44 7.43 -22.98
CA ALA A 291 -16.13 6.29 -22.37
C ALA A 291 -16.97 6.71 -21.16
N LYS A 292 -18.17 6.12 -21.05
CA LYS A 292 -19.08 6.30 -19.91
C LYS A 292 -18.89 5.26 -18.84
N THR A 293 -18.56 4.03 -19.24
CA THR A 293 -18.38 2.90 -18.33
C THR A 293 -17.00 2.29 -18.46
N LEU A 294 -16.61 1.51 -17.45
CA LEU A 294 -15.38 0.72 -17.50
C LEU A 294 -15.40 -0.29 -18.66
N ALA A 295 -16.56 -0.89 -18.95
CA ALA A 295 -16.71 -1.84 -20.05
C ALA A 295 -16.52 -1.15 -21.42
N ASP A 296 -17.11 0.04 -21.61
CA ASP A 296 -16.90 0.84 -22.83
C ASP A 296 -15.43 1.18 -23.00
N PHE A 297 -14.76 1.56 -21.89
CA PHE A 297 -13.33 1.84 -21.89
C PHE A 297 -12.50 0.61 -22.27
N GLU A 298 -12.72 -0.55 -21.63
CA GLU A 298 -11.94 -1.77 -21.88
C GLU A 298 -12.04 -2.18 -23.36
N GLN A 299 -13.25 -2.13 -23.94
CA GLN A 299 -13.48 -2.45 -25.34
C GLN A 299 -12.80 -1.44 -26.28
N GLN A 300 -13.05 -0.14 -26.08
CA GLN A 300 -12.49 0.90 -26.95
C GLN A 300 -10.97 0.98 -26.84
N ALA A 301 -10.40 0.82 -25.65
CA ALA A 301 -8.96 0.77 -25.45
C ALA A 301 -8.35 -0.39 -26.26
N LEU A 302 -8.92 -1.59 -26.19
CA LEU A 302 -8.44 -2.74 -26.96
C LEU A 302 -8.52 -2.48 -28.47
N ASP A 303 -9.66 -2.02 -28.97
CA ASP A 303 -9.86 -1.78 -30.40
C ASP A 303 -8.90 -0.72 -30.94
N ARG A 304 -8.78 0.41 -30.24
CA ARG A 304 -7.92 1.54 -30.64
C ARG A 304 -6.44 1.21 -30.56
N ILE A 305 -6.01 0.55 -29.48
CA ILE A 305 -4.61 0.17 -29.29
C ILE A 305 -4.23 -0.95 -30.28
N THR A 306 -5.09 -1.95 -30.47
CA THR A 306 -4.79 -3.07 -31.39
C THR A 306 -4.69 -2.60 -32.83
N ALA A 307 -5.61 -1.74 -33.28
CA ALA A 307 -5.55 -1.16 -34.62
C ALA A 307 -4.24 -0.39 -34.83
N ALA A 308 -3.90 0.50 -33.89
CA ALA A 308 -2.69 1.33 -33.98
C ALA A 308 -1.38 0.52 -33.89
N VAL A 309 -1.33 -0.50 -33.02
CA VAL A 309 -0.16 -1.38 -32.88
C VAL A 309 0.05 -2.23 -34.12
N THR A 310 -1.05 -2.74 -34.72
CA THR A 310 -1.00 -3.62 -35.89
C THR A 310 -0.61 -2.85 -37.15
N GLU A 311 -1.22 -1.69 -37.38
CA GLU A 311 -0.90 -0.81 -38.52
C GLU A 311 0.60 -0.44 -38.53
N LYS A 312 1.17 -0.20 -37.34
CA LYS A 312 2.55 0.28 -37.18
C LYS A 312 3.57 -0.81 -36.85
N GLN A 313 3.14 -2.08 -36.77
CA GLN A 313 3.97 -3.22 -36.33
C GLN A 313 4.76 -2.93 -35.04
N THR A 314 4.17 -2.17 -34.11
CA THR A 314 4.91 -1.60 -32.97
C THR A 314 5.01 -2.59 -31.81
N LYS A 315 6.22 -2.79 -31.27
CA LYS A 315 6.41 -3.54 -30.03
C LYS A 315 6.28 -2.61 -28.83
N LEU A 316 5.32 -2.89 -27.93
CA LEU A 316 5.14 -2.09 -26.72
C LEU A 316 6.18 -2.44 -25.64
N ALA A 317 6.83 -1.40 -25.10
CA ALA A 317 7.79 -1.55 -24.00
C ALA A 317 7.08 -1.70 -22.65
N TYR A 318 6.18 -0.77 -22.38
CA TYR A 318 5.40 -0.62 -21.16
C TYR A 318 4.11 0.17 -21.42
N VAL A 319 3.18 0.12 -20.47
CA VAL A 319 1.91 0.83 -20.49
C VAL A 319 1.85 1.78 -19.31
N MET A 320 1.63 3.06 -19.58
CA MET A 320 1.36 4.07 -18.56
C MET A 320 -0.09 4.51 -18.66
N PHE A 321 -0.80 4.47 -17.53
CA PHE A 321 -2.08 5.15 -17.40
C PHE A 321 -1.88 6.40 -16.56
N ALA A 322 -2.27 7.54 -17.10
CA ALA A 322 -2.16 8.82 -16.41
C ALA A 322 -3.53 9.51 -16.39
N ALA A 323 -3.81 10.24 -15.33
CA ALA A 323 -5.03 11.03 -15.20
C ALA A 323 -4.72 12.43 -14.65
N THR A 324 -5.62 13.37 -14.88
CA THR A 324 -5.61 14.67 -14.18
C THR A 324 -5.95 14.50 -12.69
N GLY A 325 -5.64 15.51 -11.88
CA GLY A 325 -5.71 15.40 -10.42
C GLY A 325 -7.11 15.25 -9.82
N ASP A 326 -8.15 15.71 -10.52
CA ASP A 326 -9.51 15.85 -9.99
C ASP A 326 -10.32 14.55 -9.95
N PHE A 327 -9.81 13.47 -10.56
CA PHE A 327 -10.49 12.18 -10.51
C PHE A 327 -10.37 11.51 -9.15
N GLU A 328 -11.39 10.74 -8.77
CA GLU A 328 -11.25 9.76 -7.69
C GLU A 328 -10.19 8.71 -8.05
N ALA A 329 -9.32 8.40 -7.09
CA ALA A 329 -8.23 7.44 -7.29
C ALA A 329 -8.75 6.03 -7.55
N SER A 330 -9.90 5.64 -6.99
CA SER A 330 -10.61 4.38 -7.27
C SER A 330 -10.98 4.25 -8.74
N ALA A 331 -11.60 5.28 -9.32
CA ALA A 331 -12.02 5.29 -10.72
C ALA A 331 -10.80 5.14 -11.65
N VAL A 332 -9.73 5.90 -11.39
CA VAL A 332 -8.49 5.80 -12.16
C VAL A 332 -7.83 4.42 -11.99
N ALA A 333 -7.76 3.89 -10.77
CA ALA A 333 -7.23 2.56 -10.51
C ALA A 333 -8.03 1.46 -11.23
N ASN A 334 -9.35 1.60 -11.31
CA ASN A 334 -10.21 0.67 -12.05
C ASN A 334 -9.94 0.68 -13.55
N HIS A 335 -9.76 1.86 -14.15
CA HIS A 335 -9.34 1.96 -15.55
C HIS A 335 -7.93 1.39 -15.79
N LEU A 336 -6.98 1.63 -14.88
CA LEU A 336 -5.63 1.04 -14.93
C LEU A 336 -5.69 -0.51 -14.90
N ILE A 337 -6.48 -1.08 -13.98
CA ILE A 337 -6.69 -2.52 -13.84
C ILE A 337 -7.34 -3.09 -15.11
N GLY A 338 -8.39 -2.43 -15.61
CA GLY A 338 -9.10 -2.82 -16.82
C GLY A 338 -8.19 -2.78 -18.05
N LEU A 339 -7.35 -1.74 -18.17
CA LEU A 339 -6.36 -1.62 -19.25
C LEU A 339 -5.35 -2.76 -19.22
N GLY A 340 -4.82 -3.08 -18.04
CA GLY A 340 -3.89 -4.21 -17.86
C GLY A 340 -4.49 -5.55 -18.30
N ARG A 341 -5.76 -5.78 -17.95
CA ARG A 341 -6.52 -6.97 -18.35
C ARG A 341 -6.78 -7.00 -19.85
N ALA A 342 -7.27 -5.90 -20.41
CA ALA A 342 -7.62 -5.80 -21.84
C ALA A 342 -6.40 -6.06 -22.73
N LEU A 343 -5.24 -5.53 -22.36
CA LEU A 343 -4.01 -5.67 -23.15
C LEU A 343 -3.21 -6.96 -22.85
N GLY A 344 -3.56 -7.72 -21.81
CA GLY A 344 -2.80 -8.90 -21.38
C GLY A 344 -1.34 -8.59 -20.99
N VAL A 345 -1.08 -7.37 -20.53
CA VAL A 345 0.28 -6.91 -20.20
C VAL A 345 0.64 -7.35 -18.77
N PRO A 346 1.86 -7.87 -18.53
CA PRO A 346 2.32 -8.15 -17.18
C PRO A 346 2.25 -6.92 -16.29
N THR A 347 1.77 -7.07 -15.05
CA THR A 347 1.63 -5.98 -14.06
C THR A 347 2.91 -5.18 -13.83
N ALA A 348 4.08 -5.82 -13.89
CA ALA A 348 5.38 -5.16 -13.79
C ALA A 348 5.70 -4.18 -14.93
N LYS A 349 4.89 -4.14 -16.00
CA LYS A 349 5.00 -3.21 -17.13
C LYS A 349 3.88 -2.17 -17.16
N ILE A 350 3.05 -2.13 -16.13
CA ILE A 350 1.96 -1.18 -15.98
C ILE A 350 2.41 -0.11 -15.00
N PHE A 351 2.29 1.14 -15.42
CA PHE A 351 2.80 2.30 -14.69
C PHE A 351 1.68 3.29 -14.38
N MET A 352 1.67 3.80 -13.17
CA MET A 352 0.82 4.93 -12.79
C MET A 352 1.48 6.24 -13.20
N GLY A 353 0.70 7.15 -13.76
CA GLY A 353 1.16 8.48 -14.17
C GLY A 353 0.21 9.59 -13.71
N TYR A 354 0.69 10.83 -13.78
CA TYR A 354 -0.10 12.02 -13.50
C TYR A 354 0.02 12.99 -14.67
N ILE A 355 -1.08 13.65 -15.01
CA ILE A 355 -1.13 14.68 -16.03
C ILE A 355 -1.17 16.04 -15.33
N GLY A 356 -0.05 16.76 -15.36
CA GLY A 356 0.02 18.18 -14.99
C GLY A 356 -0.33 19.07 -16.18
N GLY A 357 -0.93 20.23 -15.92
CA GLY A 357 -1.31 21.22 -16.93
C GLY A 357 -2.75 21.72 -16.78
N LYS A 358 -2.95 23.05 -16.86
CA LYS A 358 -4.24 23.62 -17.29
C LYS A 358 -4.50 23.20 -18.74
N GLN A 359 -5.70 22.66 -18.99
CA GLN A 359 -6.22 22.38 -20.33
C GLN A 359 -6.30 23.65 -21.18
#